data_AF-A0A087IDH6-F1
#
_entry.id   AF-A0A087IDH6-F1
#
_cell.length_a   1.000
_cell.length_b   1.000
_cell.length_c   1.000
_cell.angle_alpha   90.00
_cell.angle_beta   90.00
_cell.angle_gamma   90.00
#
_symmetry.space_group_name_H-M   'P 1'
#
loop_
_entity.id
_entity.type
_entity.pdbx_description
1 polymer ?
#
loop_
_entity_poly.entity_id
_entity_poly.type
_entity_poly.pdbx_seq_one_letter_code
_entity_poly.pdbx_strand_id
1 'polypeptide(L)'
;MKTYFALLFMAISFLSGCANDAPLGQHVAKLKAEQTYNPDATQENLDLIPYGSGDKMDSAYQLYLGKKTESMSSSSSQVINGFK
;
A
#
# COMPACT_ATOMS: atom_id res chain seq x y z
N MET A 1 33.44 37.44 -32.81
CA MET A 1 33.18 37.30 -31.35
C MET A 1 31.70 37.19 -31.02
N LYS A 2 30.83 38.11 -31.51
CA LYS A 2 29.37 38.03 -31.28
C LYS A 2 28.70 36.71 -31.71
N THR A 3 29.11 36.14 -32.84
CA THR A 3 28.58 34.87 -33.37
C THR A 3 28.93 33.66 -32.49
N TYR A 4 30.15 33.61 -31.96
CA TYR A 4 30.58 32.56 -31.03
C TYR A 4 29.82 32.62 -29.69
N PHE A 5 29.51 33.84 -29.23
CA PHE A 5 28.72 34.04 -28.01
C PHE A 5 27.27 33.55 -28.18
N ALA A 6 26.67 33.78 -29.35
CA ALA A 6 25.34 33.28 -29.68
C ALA A 6 25.30 31.74 -29.76
N LEU A 7 26.32 31.13 -30.37
CA LEU A 7 26.45 29.67 -30.44
C LEU A 7 26.64 29.03 -29.06
N LEU A 8 27.42 29.67 -28.18
CA LEU A 8 27.60 29.23 -26.80
C LEU A 8 26.29 29.25 -26.01
N PHE A 9 25.53 30.34 -26.11
CA PHE A 9 24.22 30.45 -25.46
C PHE A 9 23.24 29.40 -25.96
N MET A 10 23.21 29.17 -27.27
CA MET A 10 22.35 28.16 -27.88
C MET A 10 22.70 26.75 -27.36
N ALA A 11 23.98 26.41 -27.27
CA ALA A 11 24.43 25.13 -26.72
C ALA A 11 24.00 24.94 -25.25
N ILE A 12 24.14 25.97 -24.42
CA ILE A 12 23.77 25.91 -22.99
C ILE A 12 22.25 25.74 -22.82
N SER A 13 21.43 26.40 -23.65
CA SER A 13 19.97 26.25 -23.62
C SER A 13 19.48 24.86 -24.04
N PHE A 14 20.20 24.16 -24.92
CA PHE A 14 19.88 22.77 -25.26
C PHE A 14 20.23 21.79 -24.13
N LEU A 15 21.27 22.08 -23.35
CA LEU A 15 21.68 21.21 -22.24
C LEU A 15 20.79 21.36 -21.00
N SER A 16 20.16 22.52 -20.76
CA SER A 16 19.32 22.74 -19.58
C SER A 16 17.90 22.14 -19.68
N GLY A 17 17.48 21.69 -20.87
CA GLY A 17 16.13 21.16 -21.09
C GLY A 17 15.93 19.67 -20.77
N CYS A 18 16.99 18.89 -20.56
CA CYS A 18 16.89 17.43 -20.37
C CYS A 18 16.95 16.97 -18.90
N ALA A 19 17.09 17.88 -17.94
CA ALA A 19 17.25 17.55 -16.52
C ALA A 19 15.95 17.70 -15.70
N ASN A 20 14.79 17.69 -16.35
CA ASN A 20 13.52 17.64 -15.63
C ASN A 20 13.14 16.17 -15.45
N ASP A 21 13.59 15.57 -14.35
CA ASP A 21 13.02 14.32 -13.85
C ASP A 21 11.52 14.56 -13.65
N ALA A 22 10.70 14.05 -14.57
CA ALA A 22 9.26 14.01 -14.34
C ALA A 22 9.04 13.37 -12.95
N PRO A 23 8.21 13.94 -12.07
CA PRO A 23 8.07 13.45 -10.72
C PRO A 23 7.71 11.96 -10.75
N LEU A 24 8.68 11.11 -10.41
CA LEU A 24 8.55 9.65 -10.49
C LEU A 24 7.37 9.13 -9.64
N GLY A 25 6.85 9.94 -8.73
CA GLY A 25 5.72 9.63 -7.87
C GLY A 25 4.49 9.10 -8.61
N GLN A 26 4.09 9.67 -9.76
CA GLN A 26 2.90 9.18 -10.47
C GLN A 26 3.13 7.82 -11.13
N HIS A 27 4.30 7.64 -11.77
CA HIS A 27 4.64 6.38 -12.43
C HIS A 27 4.88 5.25 -11.43
N VAL A 28 5.57 5.54 -10.33
CA VAL A 28 5.81 4.59 -9.23
C VAL A 28 4.50 4.26 -8.51
N ALA A 29 3.63 5.25 -8.27
CA ALA A 29 2.31 5.00 -7.68
C ALA A 29 1.44 4.12 -8.59
N LYS A 30 1.45 4.36 -9.90
CA LYS A 30 0.75 3.51 -10.87
C LYS A 30 1.29 2.09 -10.88
N LEU A 31 2.62 1.92 -10.98
CA LEU A 31 3.25 0.59 -10.93
C LEU A 31 2.90 -0.15 -9.64
N LYS A 32 2.98 0.53 -8.50
CA LYS A 32 2.62 -0.05 -7.20
C LYS A 32 1.15 -0.47 -7.16
N ALA A 33 0.24 0.37 -7.67
CA ALA A 33 -1.18 0.05 -7.72
C ALA A 33 -1.44 -1.20 -8.57
N GLU A 34 -0.91 -1.25 -9.80
CA GLU A 34 -1.03 -2.41 -10.70
C GLU A 34 -0.42 -3.69 -10.10
N GLN A 35 0.64 -3.59 -9.30
CA GLN A 35 1.29 -4.73 -8.66
C GLN A 35 0.62 -5.21 -7.36
N THR A 36 -0.16 -4.37 -6.69
CA THR A 36 -0.71 -4.68 -5.36
C THR A 36 -2.23 -4.73 -5.30
N TYR A 37 -2.92 -4.18 -6.30
CA TYR A 37 -4.36 -4.13 -6.35
C TYR A 37 -4.89 -5.14 -7.37
N ASN A 38 -5.57 -6.18 -6.88
CA ASN A 38 -6.36 -7.06 -7.71
C ASN A 38 -7.83 -6.54 -7.73
N PRO A 39 -8.33 -6.00 -8.85
CA PRO A 39 -9.71 -5.52 -8.95
C PRO A 39 -10.75 -6.64 -8.81
N ASP A 40 -10.36 -7.88 -9.12
CA ASP A 40 -11.23 -9.05 -9.09
C ASP A 40 -11.17 -9.79 -7.74
N ALA A 41 -10.40 -9.28 -6.77
CA ALA A 41 -10.22 -9.91 -5.45
C ALA A 41 -11.54 -10.21 -4.73
N THR A 42 -12.57 -9.36 -4.92
CA THR A 42 -13.89 -9.62 -4.31
C THR A 42 -14.54 -10.86 -4.92
N GLN A 43 -14.53 -10.98 -6.24
CA GLN A 43 -15.08 -12.12 -6.98
C GLN A 43 -14.29 -13.40 -6.71
N GLU A 44 -12.96 -13.32 -6.73
CA GLU A 44 -12.06 -14.46 -6.47
C GLU A 44 -12.21 -15.02 -5.05
N ASN A 45 -12.55 -14.17 -4.07
CA ASN A 45 -12.64 -14.55 -2.67
C ASN A 45 -14.06 -14.91 -2.20
N LEU A 46 -15.06 -14.96 -3.08
CA LEU A 46 -16.45 -15.24 -2.70
C LEU A 46 -16.60 -16.55 -1.89
N ASP A 47 -15.86 -17.59 -2.29
CA ASP A 47 -15.90 -18.90 -1.66
C ASP A 47 -14.71 -19.14 -0.71
N LEU A 48 -13.83 -18.15 -0.54
CA LEU A 48 -12.68 -18.26 0.34
C LEU A 48 -13.12 -18.12 1.81
N ILE A 49 -13.14 -19.24 2.53
CA ILE A 49 -13.29 -19.23 3.98
C ILE A 49 -11.90 -19.04 4.60
N PRO A 50 -11.62 -17.89 5.24
CA PRO A 50 -10.32 -17.66 5.86
C PRO A 50 -10.10 -18.64 7.00
N TYR A 51 -8.93 -19.29 7.02
CA TYR A 51 -8.53 -20.16 8.12
C TYR A 51 -7.94 -19.34 9.27
N GLY A 52 -8.31 -19.67 10.50
CA GLY A 52 -7.78 -19.04 11.71
C GLY A 52 -8.83 -18.79 12.78
N SER A 53 -8.36 -18.54 14.00
CA SER A 53 -9.17 -18.29 15.20
C SER A 53 -9.67 -16.84 15.32
N GLY A 54 -9.15 -15.92 14.51
CA GLY A 54 -9.45 -14.49 14.65
C GLY A 54 -8.70 -13.82 15.80
N ASP A 55 -7.71 -14.49 16.41
CA ASP A 55 -7.00 -14.04 17.62
C ASP A 55 -6.44 -12.62 17.52
N LYS A 56 -5.97 -12.22 16.34
CA LYS A 56 -5.45 -10.85 16.15
C LYS A 56 -6.54 -9.80 16.27
N MET A 57 -7.73 -10.09 15.74
CA MET A 57 -8.87 -9.18 15.78
C MET A 57 -9.44 -9.14 17.21
N ASP A 58 -9.53 -10.28 17.88
CA ASP A 58 -9.92 -10.36 19.27
C ASP A 58 -8.93 -9.61 20.17
N SER A 59 -7.63 -9.84 20.02
CA SER A 59 -6.60 -9.13 20.78
C SER A 59 -6.68 -7.61 20.61
N ALA A 60 -6.90 -7.14 19.38
CA ALA A 60 -7.07 -5.71 19.11
C ALA A 60 -8.34 -5.15 19.79
N TYR A 61 -9.43 -5.91 19.78
CA TYR A 61 -10.68 -5.54 20.44
C TYR A 61 -10.54 -5.49 21.96
N GLN A 62 -9.85 -6.46 22.57
CA GLN A 62 -9.62 -6.49 24.02
C GLN A 62 -8.72 -5.33 24.48
N LEU A 63 -7.72 -4.96 23.68
CA LEU A 63 -6.91 -3.77 23.91
C LEU A 63 -7.74 -2.49 23.87
N TYR A 64 -8.64 -2.35 22.89
CA TYR A 64 -9.57 -1.22 22.81
C TYR A 64 -10.47 -1.13 24.05
N LEU A 65 -10.93 -2.27 24.57
CA LEU A 65 -11.75 -2.35 25.78
C LEU A 65 -10.95 -2.20 27.09
N GLY A 66 -9.63 -2.04 27.03
CA GLY A 66 -8.77 -1.93 28.23
C GLY A 66 -8.67 -3.21 29.05
N LYS A 67 -8.99 -4.38 28.46
CA LYS A 67 -8.90 -5.68 29.13
C LYS A 67 -7.49 -6.27 28.93
N LYS A 68 -6.92 -6.89 29.98
CA LYS A 68 -5.66 -7.64 29.85
C LYS A 68 -5.91 -8.84 28.93
N THR A 69 -5.12 -8.96 27.87
CA THR A 69 -5.09 -10.12 26.98
C THR A 69 -4.63 -11.34 27.77
N GLU A 70 -5.57 -12.16 28.24
CA GLU A 70 -5.25 -13.53 28.61
C GLU A 70 -5.02 -14.34 27.33
N SER A 71 -3.98 -15.17 27.31
CA SER A 71 -3.59 -15.92 26.12
C SER A 71 -4.73 -16.85 25.69
N MET A 72 -5.42 -16.50 24.61
CA MET A 72 -6.40 -17.39 23.99
C MET A 72 -5.65 -18.55 23.35
N SER A 73 -5.70 -19.71 24.01
CA SER A 73 -5.17 -20.98 23.49
C SER A 73 -6.28 -21.68 22.70
N SER A 74 -6.49 -21.30 21.44
CA SER A 74 -7.40 -22.05 20.57
C SER A 74 -7.11 -21.76 19.10
N SER A 75 -6.66 -22.79 18.38
CA SER A 75 -6.39 -22.75 16.93
C SER A 75 -7.66 -22.72 16.06
N SER A 76 -8.85 -22.64 16.65
CA SER A 76 -10.15 -22.71 15.95
C SER A 76 -11.12 -21.63 16.45
N SER A 77 -11.92 -21.11 15.52
CA SER A 77 -12.97 -20.12 15.75
C SER A 77 -14.01 -20.63 16.75
N GLN A 78 -14.27 -19.87 17.81
CA GLN A 78 -15.27 -20.22 18.83
C GLN A 78 -16.55 -19.40 18.63
N VAL A 79 -17.71 -20.04 18.66
CA VAL A 79 -19.02 -19.36 18.61
C VAL A 79 -19.37 -18.91 20.03
N ILE A 80 -19.56 -17.61 20.24
CA ILE A 80 -20.01 -17.05 21.52
C ILE A 80 -21.50 -17.39 21.69
N ASN A 81 -21.80 -18.40 22.51
CA ASN A 81 -23.14 -18.70 22.97
C ASN A 81 -23.40 -17.94 24.28
N GLY A 82 -24.03 -16.76 24.22
CA GLY A 82 -24.34 -16.04 25.46
C GLY A 82 -24.72 -14.56 25.36
N PHE A 83 -25.34 -14.10 24.28
CA PHE A 83 -26.04 -12.81 24.35
C PHE A 83 -27.33 -13.01 25.15
N LYS A 84 -27.26 -12.75 26.46
CA LYS A 84 -28.42 -12.53 27.33
C LYS A 84 -28.70 -11.06 27.44
#